data_AF-A0A413IPW4-F1
#
_entry.id   AF-A0A413IPW4-F1
#
_cell.length_a   1.000
_cell.length_b   1.000
_cell.length_c   1.000
_cell.angle_alpha   90.00
_cell.angle_beta   90.00
_cell.angle_gamma   90.00
#
_symmetry.space_group_name_H-M   'P 1'
#
loop_
_entity.id
_entity.type
_entity.pdbx_description
1 polymer ?
#
loop_
_entity_poly.entity_id
_entity_poly.type
_entity_poly.pdbx_seq_one_letter_code
_entity_poly.pdbx_strand_id
1 'polypeptide(L)'
;MLAQHTPSIYGMASKINDFYPVSVEAAALFKKVPEEVDYCRGKVTVRIPLYEIKTPSFTLPITLSYTTGGIKVGELNGAVALGWRLEAEPIITREIRGLPDELSFLRDSTYMKTNNALFYSQVGQGIKDLQCDIFHYRTLSSSGKFILNMTDKLAFHPNVLTEDPVQLTVPGGCATEYFQNSINLVDNYGTRYVFGESSYARESTTHSDGISYNTSWKVSSIESVDGERMSFSYNTALPQEYHPGNYDYYA
;
A
#
# COMPACT_ATOMS: atom_id res chain seq x y z
N MET A 1 -12.57 66.29 -11.23
CA MET A 1 -11.69 65.13 -11.35
C MET A 1 -11.48 64.55 -9.95
N LEU A 2 -12.18 63.47 -9.62
CA LEU A 2 -11.99 62.72 -8.38
C LEU A 2 -11.62 61.29 -8.80
N ALA A 3 -10.41 60.86 -8.44
CA ALA A 3 -9.86 59.56 -8.79
C ALA A 3 -10.60 58.47 -8.02
N GLN A 4 -11.18 57.50 -8.73
CA GLN A 4 -11.69 56.26 -8.14
C GLN A 4 -10.49 55.42 -7.69
N HIS A 5 -10.39 55.22 -6.37
CA HIS A 5 -9.42 54.31 -5.78
C HIS A 5 -9.92 52.88 -6.00
N THR A 6 -9.41 52.19 -7.01
CA THR A 6 -9.60 50.74 -7.14
C THR A 6 -8.71 50.04 -6.11
N PRO A 7 -9.25 49.19 -5.24
CA PRO A 7 -8.43 48.42 -4.31
C PRO A 7 -7.55 47.44 -5.09
N SER A 8 -6.26 47.39 -4.73
CA SER A 8 -5.29 46.45 -5.29
C SER A 8 -5.68 45.00 -4.97
N ILE A 9 -5.50 44.11 -5.95
CA ILE A 9 -5.66 42.64 -5.84
C ILE A 9 -4.94 42.02 -4.64
N TYR A 10 -3.89 42.68 -4.12
CA TYR A 10 -3.18 42.25 -2.90
C TYR A 10 -4.00 42.42 -1.61
N GLY A 11 -4.99 43.33 -1.58
CA GLY A 11 -5.86 43.54 -0.42
C GLY A 11 -6.96 42.47 -0.26
N MET A 12 -7.34 41.78 -1.34
CA MET A 12 -8.35 40.71 -1.31
C MET A 12 -7.78 39.35 -0.92
N ALA A 13 -6.47 39.12 -1.11
CA ALA A 13 -5.83 37.83 -0.81
C ALA A 13 -5.50 37.62 0.69
N SER A 14 -5.52 38.68 1.52
CA SER A 14 -5.18 38.57 2.96
C SER A 14 -6.35 38.14 3.85
N LYS A 15 -7.55 37.96 3.30
CA LYS A 15 -8.79 37.63 4.04
C LYS A 15 -9.26 36.17 3.88
N ILE A 16 -8.42 35.29 3.34
CA ILE A 16 -8.76 33.88 3.15
C ILE A 16 -7.80 33.03 3.97
N ASN A 17 -8.00 33.03 5.29
CA ASN A 17 -7.56 31.97 6.18
C ASN A 17 -8.41 32.02 7.45
N ASP A 18 -9.74 32.02 7.25
CA ASP A 18 -10.65 31.69 8.34
C ASP A 18 -10.59 30.16 8.51
N PHE A 19 -9.70 29.73 9.40
CA PHE A 19 -9.74 28.36 9.93
C PHE A 19 -10.94 28.28 10.86
N TYR A 20 -12.04 27.75 10.35
CA TYR A 20 -13.20 27.44 11.17
C TYR A 20 -12.85 26.29 12.13
N PRO A 21 -13.16 26.41 13.43
CA PRO A 21 -12.91 25.32 14.37
C PRO A 21 -13.72 24.10 13.94
N VAL A 22 -13.09 22.93 13.97
CA VAL A 22 -13.79 21.64 13.81
C VAL A 22 -14.94 21.57 14.83
N SER A 23 -16.09 21.01 14.44
CA SER A 23 -17.22 20.83 15.36
C SER A 23 -16.77 20.12 16.63
N VAL A 24 -17.41 20.40 17.77
CA VAL A 24 -17.00 19.85 19.07
C VAL A 24 -16.96 18.32 19.04
N GLU A 25 -17.88 17.70 18.31
CA GLU A 25 -17.96 16.26 18.05
C GLU A 25 -16.79 15.77 17.18
N ALA A 26 -16.42 16.50 16.12
CA ALA A 26 -15.26 16.18 15.30
C ALA A 26 -13.94 16.36 16.07
N ALA A 27 -13.84 17.41 16.89
CA ALA A 27 -12.71 17.66 17.80
C ALA A 27 -12.55 16.54 18.84
N ALA A 28 -13.67 15.98 19.33
CA ALA A 28 -13.67 14.85 20.24
C ALA A 28 -13.13 13.56 19.57
N LEU A 29 -13.34 13.39 18.27
CA LEU A 29 -12.73 12.30 17.49
C LEU A 29 -11.20 12.39 17.50
N PHE A 30 -10.66 13.60 17.42
CA PHE A 30 -9.21 13.86 17.49
C PHE A 30 -8.62 13.79 18.90
N LYS A 31 -9.46 13.69 19.96
CA LYS A 31 -9.02 13.51 21.35
C LYS A 31 -8.69 12.05 21.71
N LYS A 32 -8.49 11.16 20.73
CA LYS A 32 -8.11 9.80 21.04
C LYS A 32 -6.65 9.74 21.51
N VAL A 33 -6.43 9.14 22.67
CA VAL A 33 -5.10 8.89 23.23
C VAL A 33 -4.36 7.93 22.29
N PRO A 34 -3.12 8.24 21.90
CA PRO A 34 -2.35 7.36 21.03
C PRO A 34 -2.08 6.02 21.68
N GLU A 35 -2.19 4.96 20.88
CA GLU A 35 -2.16 3.58 21.35
C GLU A 35 -0.74 3.10 21.60
N GLU A 36 0.25 3.63 20.86
CA GLU A 36 1.66 3.28 21.00
C GLU A 36 2.58 4.48 20.74
N VAL A 37 3.56 4.66 21.62
CA VAL A 37 4.65 5.64 21.49
C VAL A 37 5.93 4.87 21.17
N ASP A 38 6.51 5.07 19.98
CA ASP A 38 7.88 4.63 19.71
C ASP A 38 8.83 5.61 20.41
N TYR A 39 9.15 5.30 21.67
CA TYR A 39 10.02 6.13 22.51
C TYR A 39 11.41 6.36 21.89
N CYS A 40 11.90 5.44 21.05
CA CYS A 40 13.21 5.56 20.41
C CYS A 40 13.21 6.56 19.26
N ARG A 41 12.04 6.80 18.62
CA ARG A 41 11.91 7.70 17.46
C ARG A 41 11.05 8.93 17.70
N GLY A 42 10.42 9.04 18.88
CA GLY A 42 9.51 10.13 19.23
C GLY A 42 8.25 10.18 18.36
N LYS A 43 7.89 9.05 17.73
CA LYS A 43 6.71 8.95 16.87
C LYS A 43 5.58 8.26 17.60
N VAL A 44 4.37 8.70 17.29
CA VAL A 44 3.15 8.33 17.98
C VAL A 44 2.14 7.92 16.91
N THR A 45 1.54 6.74 17.02
CA THR A 45 0.51 6.31 16.08
C THR A 45 -0.87 6.46 16.70
N VAL A 46 -1.73 7.23 16.06
CA VAL A 46 -3.14 7.39 16.38
C VAL A 46 -3.92 6.40 15.51
N ARG A 47 -4.71 5.52 16.14
CA ARG A 47 -5.59 4.56 15.44
C ARG A 47 -7.03 4.82 15.84
N ILE A 48 -7.88 5.16 14.88
CA ILE A 48 -9.32 5.39 15.08
C ILE A 48 -10.07 4.19 14.50
N PRO A 49 -10.63 3.29 15.33
CA PRO A 49 -11.49 2.22 14.85
C PRO A 49 -12.79 2.84 14.31
N LEU A 50 -13.12 2.52 13.08
CA LEU A 50 -14.34 2.99 12.42
C LEU A 50 -15.44 1.93 12.55
N TYR A 51 -15.08 0.68 12.31
CA TYR A 51 -16.00 -0.45 12.36
C TYR A 51 -15.24 -1.76 12.53
N GLU A 52 -15.92 -2.82 12.95
CA GLU A 52 -15.34 -4.16 13.05
C GLU A 52 -16.32 -5.16 12.43
N ILE A 53 -15.93 -5.76 11.31
CA ILE A 53 -16.71 -6.81 10.67
C ILE A 53 -16.42 -8.10 11.43
N LYS A 54 -17.45 -8.64 12.10
CA LYS A 54 -17.38 -9.90 12.84
C LYS A 54 -18.27 -10.94 12.19
N THR A 55 -17.69 -12.08 11.90
CA THR A 55 -18.38 -13.30 11.51
C THR A 55 -17.87 -14.45 12.40
N PRO A 56 -18.47 -15.66 12.34
CA PRO A 56 -17.98 -16.80 13.11
C PRO A 56 -16.50 -17.10 12.86
N SER A 57 -16.05 -16.99 11.60
CA SER A 57 -14.68 -17.33 11.22
C SER A 57 -13.74 -16.13 11.04
N PHE A 58 -14.26 -14.90 10.91
CA PHE A 58 -13.43 -13.71 10.64
C PHE A 58 -13.69 -12.56 11.60
N THR A 59 -12.61 -11.83 11.89
CA THR A 59 -12.68 -10.50 12.50
C THR A 59 -11.80 -9.57 11.69
N LEU A 60 -12.43 -8.58 11.04
CA LEU A 60 -11.75 -7.57 10.24
C LEU A 60 -12.03 -6.19 10.83
N PRO A 61 -11.07 -5.61 11.57
CA PRO A 61 -11.17 -4.24 12.03
C PRO A 61 -10.90 -3.27 10.89
N ILE A 62 -11.81 -2.32 10.68
CA ILE A 62 -11.65 -1.18 9.78
C ILE A 62 -11.17 -0.02 10.64
N THR A 63 -9.91 0.37 10.45
CA THR A 63 -9.28 1.42 11.26
C THR A 63 -8.67 2.49 10.38
N LEU A 64 -8.71 3.73 10.86
CA LEU A 64 -7.99 4.84 10.29
C LEU A 64 -6.73 5.09 11.13
N SER A 65 -5.55 5.04 10.53
CA SER A 65 -4.29 5.24 11.25
C SER A 65 -3.54 6.48 10.75
N TYR A 66 -2.91 7.18 11.69
CA TYR A 66 -2.03 8.33 11.45
C TYR A 66 -0.80 8.20 12.32
N THR A 67 0.39 8.27 11.73
CA THR A 67 1.64 8.26 12.49
C THR A 67 2.23 9.68 12.51
N THR A 68 2.47 10.21 13.71
CA THR A 68 3.09 11.52 13.89
C THR A 68 4.54 11.51 13.38
N GLY A 69 5.01 12.67 12.93
CA GLY A 69 6.33 12.81 12.29
C GLY A 69 6.35 13.86 11.17
N GLY A 70 5.22 14.50 10.90
CA GLY A 70 5.06 15.47 9.83
C GLY A 70 4.80 14.81 8.48
N ILE A 71 4.16 15.55 7.58
CA ILE A 71 3.97 15.15 6.18
C ILE A 71 5.25 15.49 5.43
N LYS A 72 5.83 14.52 4.72
CA LYS A 72 7.07 14.75 3.96
C LYS A 72 6.78 15.51 2.67
N VAL A 73 7.73 16.34 2.23
CA VAL A 73 7.66 16.98 0.90
C VAL A 73 7.73 15.88 -0.16
N GLY A 74 6.61 15.60 -0.82
CA GLY A 74 6.45 14.50 -1.78
C GLY A 74 5.51 13.37 -1.31
N GLU A 75 4.97 13.44 -0.09
CA GLU A 75 3.92 12.53 0.34
C GLU A 75 2.61 12.88 -0.39
N LEU A 76 2.08 11.91 -1.14
CA LEU A 76 0.83 12.06 -1.88
C LEU A 76 -0.38 11.86 -0.96
N ASN A 77 -1.50 12.48 -1.32
CA ASN A 77 -2.77 12.23 -0.64
C ASN A 77 -3.13 10.74 -0.79
N GLY A 78 -3.34 10.07 0.34
CA GLY A 78 -3.98 8.76 0.35
C GLY A 78 -5.47 8.86 0.05
N ALA A 79 -6.15 7.70 0.04
CA ALA A 79 -7.58 7.62 -0.26
C ALA A 79 -8.51 8.37 0.73
N VAL A 80 -8.03 8.68 1.93
CA VAL A 80 -8.83 9.37 2.97
C VAL A 80 -8.36 10.81 3.15
N ALA A 81 -7.09 11.00 3.51
CA ALA A 81 -6.48 12.31 3.70
C ALA A 81 -4.95 12.17 3.71
N LEU A 82 -4.26 13.30 3.59
CA LEU A 82 -2.80 13.37 3.66
C LEU A 82 -2.29 12.85 5.02
N GLY A 83 -1.36 11.89 5.00
CA GLY A 83 -0.79 11.25 6.19
C GLY A 83 -1.71 10.24 6.90
N TRP A 84 -2.99 10.16 6.52
CA TRP A 84 -3.93 9.15 7.05
C TRP A 84 -3.95 7.91 6.16
N ARG A 85 -4.03 6.74 6.80
CA ARG A 85 -4.12 5.44 6.12
C ARG A 85 -5.39 4.73 6.57
N LEU A 86 -6.14 4.22 5.60
CA LEU A 86 -7.23 3.29 5.87
C LEU A 86 -6.66 1.87 5.91
N GLU A 87 -6.82 1.21 7.05
CA GLU A 87 -6.51 -0.20 7.22
C GLU A 87 -7.85 -0.94 7.26
N ALA A 88 -8.35 -1.34 6.09
CA ALA A 88 -9.63 -2.03 5.94
C ALA A 88 -9.50 -3.43 5.33
N GLU A 89 -8.31 -3.80 4.85
CA GLU A 89 -8.12 -5.04 4.11
C GLU A 89 -6.70 -5.60 4.30
N PRO A 90 -6.51 -6.94 4.25
CA PRO A 90 -5.21 -7.55 4.00
C PRO A 90 -4.55 -7.06 2.70
N ILE A 91 -3.23 -6.97 2.70
CA ILE A 91 -2.46 -6.47 1.54
C ILE A 91 -1.06 -7.11 1.47
N ILE A 92 -0.56 -7.28 0.24
CA ILE A 92 0.86 -7.52 -0.04
C ILE A 92 1.43 -6.28 -0.73
N THR A 93 2.59 -5.82 -0.28
CA THR A 93 3.32 -4.70 -0.87
C THR A 93 4.76 -5.13 -1.20
N ARG A 94 5.40 -4.42 -2.13
CA ARG A 94 6.74 -4.72 -2.62
C ARG A 94 7.59 -3.45 -2.58
N GLU A 95 8.77 -3.59 -1.98
CA GLU A 95 9.87 -2.64 -2.07
C GLU A 95 10.81 -3.11 -3.18
N ILE A 96 10.81 -2.38 -4.31
CA ILE A 96 11.70 -2.65 -5.43
C ILE A 96 13.10 -2.14 -5.09
N ARG A 97 14.12 -3.00 -5.21
CA ARG A 97 15.52 -2.68 -4.91
C ARG A 97 16.35 -2.87 -6.16
N GLY A 98 16.58 -1.77 -6.89
CA GLY A 98 17.31 -1.81 -8.17
C GLY A 98 16.33 -2.02 -9.33
N LEU A 99 16.37 -3.17 -9.98
CA LEU A 99 15.43 -3.55 -11.03
C LEU A 99 14.40 -4.54 -10.49
N PRO A 100 13.14 -4.50 -10.96
CA PRO A 100 12.15 -5.49 -10.59
C PRO A 100 12.66 -6.93 -10.82
N ASP A 101 12.48 -7.78 -9.83
CA ASP A 101 12.85 -9.20 -9.84
C ASP A 101 12.52 -9.92 -11.18
N GLU A 102 11.35 -9.71 -11.77
CA GLU A 102 10.90 -10.34 -13.02
C GLU A 102 11.62 -9.87 -14.29
N LEU A 103 12.34 -8.75 -14.20
CA LEU A 103 13.15 -8.21 -15.31
C LEU A 103 14.60 -8.68 -15.26
N SER A 104 15.12 -9.04 -14.08
CA SER A 104 16.49 -9.50 -13.92
C SER A 104 16.63 -10.70 -12.98
N PHE A 105 16.37 -10.51 -11.70
CA PHE A 105 16.71 -11.45 -10.62
C PHE A 105 16.14 -12.87 -10.82
N LEU A 106 14.95 -13.01 -11.42
CA LEU A 106 14.28 -14.30 -11.67
C LEU A 106 14.49 -14.85 -13.08
N ARG A 107 15.17 -14.10 -13.97
CA ARG A 107 15.36 -14.50 -15.36
C ARG A 107 16.60 -15.35 -15.57
N ASP A 108 17.66 -15.06 -14.82
CA ASP A 108 18.99 -15.55 -15.13
C ASP A 108 19.83 -15.79 -13.88
N SER A 109 19.82 -17.03 -13.40
CA SER A 109 20.69 -17.49 -12.31
C SER A 109 22.10 -17.90 -12.77
N THR A 110 22.42 -17.72 -14.06
CA THR A 110 23.64 -18.27 -14.68
C THR A 110 24.92 -17.79 -14.02
N TYR A 111 24.92 -16.59 -13.42
CA TYR A 111 26.09 -16.08 -12.71
C TYR A 111 26.42 -16.83 -11.42
N MET A 112 25.45 -17.49 -10.77
CA MET A 112 25.72 -18.41 -9.66
C MET A 112 26.37 -19.71 -10.14
N LYS A 113 26.24 -20.02 -11.43
CA LYS A 113 26.70 -21.27 -12.05
C LYS A 113 28.01 -21.10 -12.80
N THR A 114 28.31 -19.91 -13.31
CA THR A 114 29.54 -19.61 -14.06
C THR A 114 30.07 -18.20 -13.78
N ASN A 115 31.35 -18.11 -13.43
CA ASN A 115 32.08 -16.87 -13.20
C ASN A 115 32.32 -16.13 -14.54
N ASN A 116 31.27 -15.53 -15.11
CA ASN A 116 31.26 -14.98 -16.46
C ASN A 116 31.56 -13.46 -16.45
N ALA A 117 32.68 -13.06 -17.06
CA ALA A 117 33.11 -11.65 -17.14
C ALA A 117 32.08 -10.74 -17.85
N LEU A 118 31.36 -11.25 -18.85
CA LEU A 118 30.31 -10.50 -19.53
C LEU A 118 29.15 -10.17 -18.57
N PHE A 119 28.79 -11.12 -17.71
CA PHE A 119 27.75 -10.92 -16.71
C PHE A 119 28.13 -9.82 -15.72
N TYR A 120 29.33 -9.86 -15.15
CA TYR A 120 29.78 -8.80 -14.22
C TYR A 120 29.86 -7.44 -14.90
N SER A 121 30.25 -7.39 -16.18
CA SER A 121 30.20 -6.14 -16.95
C SER A 121 28.77 -5.60 -17.08
N GLN A 122 27.77 -6.46 -17.30
CA GLN A 122 26.37 -6.07 -17.38
C GLN A 122 25.79 -5.63 -16.03
N VAL A 123 26.21 -6.26 -14.93
CA VAL A 123 25.88 -5.81 -13.56
C VAL A 123 26.50 -4.44 -13.31
N GLY A 124 27.77 -4.24 -13.64
CA GLY A 124 28.45 -2.95 -13.48
C GLY A 124 27.86 -1.82 -14.34
N GLN A 125 27.17 -2.15 -15.44
CA GLN A 125 26.43 -1.22 -16.28
C GLN A 125 24.98 -0.99 -15.84
N GLY A 126 24.50 -1.70 -14.80
CA GLY A 126 23.11 -1.60 -14.32
C GLY A 126 22.08 -2.30 -15.22
N ILE A 127 22.51 -3.13 -16.17
CA ILE A 127 21.61 -3.90 -17.06
C ILE A 127 21.06 -5.14 -16.34
N LYS A 128 21.89 -5.72 -15.46
CA LYS A 128 21.55 -6.87 -14.63
C LYS A 128 21.58 -6.44 -13.17
N ASP A 129 20.57 -6.87 -12.44
CA ASP A 129 20.46 -6.65 -11.01
C ASP A 129 20.59 -7.96 -10.22
N LEU A 130 21.30 -7.85 -9.10
CA LEU A 130 21.61 -8.89 -8.12
C LEU A 130 20.86 -8.69 -6.80
N GLN A 131 20.17 -7.57 -6.64
CA GLN A 131 19.36 -7.29 -5.47
C GLN A 131 17.99 -7.97 -5.65
N CYS A 132 17.49 -8.58 -4.57
CA CYS A 132 16.13 -9.08 -4.54
C CYS A 132 15.20 -8.00 -3.98
N ASP A 133 13.98 -8.02 -4.47
CA ASP A 133 12.92 -7.20 -3.91
C ASP A 133 12.41 -7.78 -2.59
N ILE A 134 11.92 -6.88 -1.73
CA ILE A 134 11.36 -7.26 -0.42
C ILE A 134 9.85 -7.13 -0.49
N PHE A 135 9.15 -8.22 -0.27
CA PHE A 135 7.71 -8.24 -0.17
C PHE A 135 7.30 -8.21 1.29
N HIS A 136 6.26 -7.43 1.59
CA HIS A 136 5.64 -7.33 2.90
C HIS A 136 4.19 -7.77 2.78
N TYR A 137 3.72 -8.65 3.66
CA TYR A 137 2.32 -9.06 3.70
C TYR A 137 1.70 -8.74 5.05
N ARG A 138 0.40 -8.47 5.04
CA ARG A 138 -0.45 -8.43 6.23
C ARG A 138 -1.73 -9.19 5.93
N THR A 139 -2.02 -10.20 6.74
CA THR A 139 -3.26 -10.98 6.74
C THR A 139 -4.15 -10.53 7.91
N LEU A 140 -5.22 -11.29 8.21
CA LEU A 140 -6.02 -11.05 9.41
C LEU A 140 -5.28 -11.46 10.70
N SER A 141 -4.40 -12.46 10.60
CA SER A 141 -3.83 -13.18 11.74
C SER A 141 -2.32 -12.94 11.91
N SER A 142 -1.63 -12.58 10.83
CA SER A 142 -0.18 -12.45 10.79
C SER A 142 0.26 -11.34 9.85
N SER A 143 1.50 -10.92 10.02
CA SER A 143 2.17 -10.04 9.07
C SER A 143 3.62 -10.45 8.95
N GLY A 144 4.23 -10.18 7.81
CA GLY A 144 5.59 -10.59 7.61
C GLY A 144 6.20 -10.14 6.31
N LYS A 145 7.33 -10.75 5.98
CA LYS A 145 8.12 -10.44 4.81
C LYS A 145 8.56 -11.71 4.12
N PHE A 146 8.70 -11.64 2.81
CA PHE A 146 9.36 -12.66 2.04
C PHE A 146 10.18 -12.01 0.93
N ILE A 147 11.18 -12.75 0.46
CA ILE A 147 11.91 -12.43 -0.76
C ILE A 147 11.68 -13.55 -1.75
N LEU A 148 11.97 -13.32 -3.02
CA LEU A 148 12.05 -14.40 -3.97
C LEU A 148 13.48 -14.92 -4.01
N ASN A 149 13.62 -16.24 -4.00
CA ASN A 149 14.91 -16.85 -4.28
C ASN A 149 15.24 -16.63 -5.75
N MET A 150 16.52 -16.53 -6.04
CA MET A 150 16.98 -16.45 -7.41
C MET A 150 16.60 -17.72 -8.18
N THR A 151 16.05 -17.53 -9.37
CA THR A 151 15.59 -18.63 -10.23
C THR A 151 15.91 -18.36 -11.70
N ASP A 152 15.61 -19.34 -12.54
CA ASP A 152 15.57 -19.18 -13.99
C ASP A 152 14.11 -19.17 -14.45
N LYS A 153 13.85 -18.57 -15.61
CA LYS A 153 12.54 -18.63 -16.30
C LYS A 153 11.36 -18.15 -15.44
N LEU A 154 11.59 -17.15 -14.59
CA LEU A 154 10.56 -16.50 -13.77
C LEU A 154 9.91 -17.42 -12.72
N ALA A 155 10.55 -18.52 -12.33
CA ALA A 155 9.97 -19.42 -11.33
C ALA A 155 9.76 -18.70 -9.98
N PHE A 156 8.56 -18.84 -9.42
CA PHE A 156 8.17 -18.16 -8.18
C PHE A 156 8.52 -19.04 -6.97
N HIS A 157 9.68 -18.79 -6.36
CA HIS A 157 10.15 -19.49 -5.17
C HIS A 157 10.29 -18.52 -4.00
N PRO A 158 9.22 -18.30 -3.22
CA PRO A 158 9.26 -17.41 -2.07
C PRO A 158 10.07 -18.01 -0.92
N ASN A 159 10.83 -17.15 -0.26
CA ASN A 159 11.54 -17.43 0.98
C ASN A 159 11.01 -16.49 2.06
N VAL A 160 10.20 -17.05 2.96
CA VAL A 160 9.55 -16.31 4.05
C VAL A 160 10.58 -16.01 5.13
N LEU A 161 10.65 -14.74 5.54
CA LEU A 161 11.64 -14.25 6.51
C LEU A 161 11.05 -14.06 7.91
N THR A 162 9.79 -14.43 8.12
CA THR A 162 9.08 -14.36 9.40
C THR A 162 8.96 -15.70 10.09
N GLU A 163 8.74 -15.64 11.41
CA GLU A 163 8.59 -16.84 12.24
C GLU A 163 7.30 -17.61 11.95
N ASP A 164 6.21 -16.91 11.59
CA ASP A 164 4.96 -17.56 11.21
C ASP A 164 5.06 -18.13 9.78
N PRO A 165 4.97 -19.47 9.62
CA PRO A 165 5.04 -20.09 8.31
C PRO A 165 3.79 -19.75 7.51
N VAL A 166 3.99 -19.17 6.34
CA VAL A 166 2.94 -18.98 5.32
C VAL A 166 3.33 -19.68 4.03
N GLN A 167 2.35 -20.18 3.30
CA GLN A 167 2.58 -20.74 1.97
C GLN A 167 2.16 -19.72 0.91
N LEU A 168 3.07 -19.42 0.00
CA LEU A 168 2.87 -18.43 -1.05
C LEU A 168 2.97 -19.11 -2.41
N THR A 169 2.01 -18.85 -3.29
CA THR A 169 2.01 -19.37 -4.67
C THR A 169 1.46 -18.34 -5.64
N VAL A 170 1.78 -18.51 -6.92
CA VAL A 170 1.17 -17.76 -8.03
C VAL A 170 0.59 -18.74 -9.04
N PRO A 171 -0.46 -18.37 -9.79
CA PRO A 171 -0.98 -19.20 -10.88
C PRO A 171 0.13 -19.60 -11.86
N GLY A 172 0.22 -20.90 -12.17
CA GLY A 172 1.25 -21.45 -13.07
C GLY A 172 2.66 -21.57 -12.47
N GLY A 173 2.87 -21.20 -11.20
CA GLY A 173 4.16 -21.34 -10.50
C GLY A 173 5.27 -20.40 -10.99
N CYS A 174 4.97 -19.49 -11.91
CA CYS A 174 5.92 -18.52 -12.46
C CYS A 174 5.34 -17.11 -12.41
N ALA A 175 6.18 -16.12 -12.12
CA ALA A 175 5.82 -14.72 -12.30
C ALA A 175 5.64 -14.42 -13.80
N THR A 176 4.68 -13.55 -14.13
CA THR A 176 4.54 -13.00 -15.48
C THR A 176 5.49 -11.82 -15.67
N GLU A 177 5.62 -11.37 -16.92
CA GLU A 177 6.18 -10.06 -17.17
C GLU A 177 5.39 -8.98 -16.42
N TYR A 178 6.10 -8.01 -15.83
CA TYR A 178 5.56 -6.96 -14.95
C TYR A 178 4.78 -7.46 -13.71
N PHE A 179 4.95 -8.73 -13.35
CA PHE A 179 4.36 -9.34 -12.16
C PHE A 179 2.85 -9.06 -12.03
N GLN A 180 2.11 -9.42 -13.07
CA GLN A 180 0.65 -9.32 -13.15
C GLN A 180 -0.06 -10.56 -12.61
N ASN A 181 0.63 -11.43 -11.88
CA ASN A 181 -0.01 -12.55 -11.19
C ASN A 181 -0.89 -12.04 -10.04
N SER A 182 -1.93 -12.81 -9.73
CA SER A 182 -2.42 -12.86 -8.36
C SER A 182 -1.42 -13.63 -7.48
N ILE A 183 -1.41 -13.30 -6.19
CA ILE A 183 -0.60 -14.00 -5.20
C ILE A 183 -1.56 -14.70 -4.24
N ASN A 184 -1.42 -16.01 -4.15
CA ASN A 184 -2.18 -16.81 -3.20
C ASN A 184 -1.34 -17.02 -1.94
N LEU A 185 -1.95 -16.81 -0.77
CA LEU A 185 -1.33 -17.04 0.52
C LEU A 185 -2.21 -17.98 1.34
N VAL A 186 -1.59 -18.95 2.01
CA VAL A 186 -2.24 -19.75 3.05
C VAL A 186 -1.50 -19.50 4.35
N ASP A 187 -2.23 -19.02 5.37
CA ASP A 187 -1.65 -18.77 6.68
C ASP A 187 -1.52 -20.07 7.51
N ASN A 188 -0.87 -19.96 8.66
CA ASN A 188 -0.68 -21.08 9.59
C ASN A 188 -1.99 -21.66 10.17
N TYR A 189 -3.10 -20.93 10.07
CA TYR A 189 -4.43 -21.38 10.47
C TYR A 189 -5.22 -22.03 9.32
N GLY A 190 -4.63 -22.10 8.11
CA GLY A 190 -5.26 -22.68 6.93
C GLY A 190 -6.21 -21.72 6.20
N THR A 191 -6.27 -20.46 6.61
CA THR A 191 -7.07 -19.43 5.92
C THR A 191 -6.40 -19.13 4.57
N ARG A 192 -7.18 -19.16 3.51
CA ARG A 192 -6.72 -18.90 2.14
C ARG A 192 -7.01 -17.46 1.76
N TYR A 193 -6.03 -16.82 1.15
CA TYR A 193 -6.12 -15.45 0.66
C TYR A 193 -5.73 -15.43 -0.81
N VAL A 194 -6.46 -14.66 -1.61
CA VAL A 194 -6.12 -14.35 -2.99
C VAL A 194 -5.90 -12.86 -3.11
N PHE A 195 -4.69 -12.43 -3.44
CA PHE A 195 -4.30 -11.02 -3.57
C PHE A 195 -4.19 -10.61 -5.03
N GLY A 196 -4.71 -9.42 -5.35
CA GLY A 196 -4.59 -8.80 -6.66
C GLY A 196 -5.13 -9.69 -7.79
N GLU A 197 -6.31 -10.28 -7.64
CA GLU A 197 -6.92 -11.09 -8.71
C GLU A 197 -7.30 -10.20 -9.91
N SER A 198 -7.95 -9.06 -9.63
CA SER A 198 -8.25 -8.02 -10.59
C SER A 198 -7.10 -7.03 -10.73
N SER A 199 -6.96 -6.38 -11.89
CA SER A 199 -6.07 -5.23 -12.08
C SER A 199 -6.42 -4.07 -11.16
N TYR A 200 -7.70 -3.87 -10.80
CA TYR A 200 -8.12 -2.84 -9.85
C TYR A 200 -7.68 -3.13 -8.41
N ALA A 201 -7.36 -4.38 -8.10
CA ALA A 201 -6.81 -4.79 -6.81
C ALA A 201 -5.27 -4.72 -6.78
N ARG A 202 -4.65 -4.11 -7.80
CA ARG A 202 -3.20 -3.90 -7.88
C ARG A 202 -2.91 -2.42 -8.01
N GLU A 203 -1.88 -1.96 -7.33
CA GLU A 203 -1.37 -0.60 -7.46
C GLU A 203 0.04 -0.64 -8.01
N SER A 204 0.33 0.28 -8.92
CA SER A 204 1.64 0.41 -9.54
C SER A 204 2.32 1.69 -9.09
N THR A 205 3.62 1.61 -8.85
CA THR A 205 4.47 2.77 -8.59
C THR A 205 5.37 3.02 -9.80
N THR A 206 5.48 4.28 -10.22
CA THR A 206 6.43 4.67 -11.26
C THR A 206 7.84 4.63 -10.71
N HIS A 207 8.66 3.78 -11.30
CA HIS A 207 10.06 3.61 -10.98
C HIS A 207 10.90 4.73 -11.61
N SER A 208 12.18 4.85 -11.22
CA SER A 208 13.08 5.93 -11.66
C SER A 208 13.35 5.94 -13.17
N ASP A 209 13.05 4.86 -13.88
CA ASP A 209 13.12 4.72 -15.34
C ASP A 209 11.87 5.28 -16.06
N GLY A 210 10.85 5.72 -15.31
CA GLY A 210 9.58 6.20 -15.85
C GLY A 210 8.57 5.10 -16.16
N ILE A 211 8.90 3.83 -15.88
CA ILE A 211 8.01 2.68 -16.07
C ILE A 211 7.28 2.39 -14.76
N SER A 212 6.00 2.04 -14.86
CA SER A 212 5.20 1.66 -13.70
C SER A 212 5.22 0.16 -13.48
N TYR A 213 5.53 -0.26 -12.24
CA TYR A 213 5.56 -1.66 -11.82
C TYR A 213 4.58 -1.90 -10.70
N ASN A 214 3.98 -3.10 -10.65
CA ASN A 214 3.10 -3.48 -9.56
C ASN A 214 3.88 -3.55 -8.25
N THR A 215 3.42 -2.76 -7.26
CA THR A 215 4.02 -2.66 -5.93
C THR A 215 3.04 -2.98 -4.82
N SER A 216 1.74 -3.08 -5.10
CA SER A 216 0.74 -3.49 -4.12
C SER A 216 -0.28 -4.45 -4.73
N TRP A 217 -0.68 -5.47 -3.97
CA TRP A 217 -1.74 -6.42 -4.27
C TRP A 217 -2.69 -6.45 -3.06
N LYS A 218 -3.86 -5.83 -3.22
CA LYS A 218 -4.93 -5.84 -2.22
C LYS A 218 -5.67 -7.17 -2.27
N VAL A 219 -6.15 -7.65 -1.13
CA VAL A 219 -6.87 -8.93 -1.10
C VAL A 219 -8.14 -8.84 -1.95
N SER A 220 -8.41 -9.86 -2.75
CA SER A 220 -9.62 -10.01 -3.56
C SER A 220 -10.60 -10.97 -2.90
N SER A 221 -10.11 -12.01 -2.22
CA SER A 221 -10.94 -12.83 -1.33
C SER A 221 -10.16 -13.51 -0.21
N ILE A 222 -10.88 -13.81 0.87
CA ILE A 222 -10.44 -14.55 2.05
C ILE A 222 -11.41 -15.70 2.24
N GLU A 223 -10.90 -16.90 2.47
CA GLU A 223 -11.69 -18.11 2.69
C GLU A 223 -11.15 -18.86 3.91
N SER A 224 -12.03 -19.13 4.86
CA SER A 224 -11.71 -19.88 6.08
C SER A 224 -11.66 -21.37 5.80
N VAL A 225 -11.11 -22.13 6.74
CA VAL A 225 -11.12 -23.60 6.68
C VAL A 225 -12.54 -24.19 6.66
N ASP A 226 -13.50 -23.50 7.28
CA ASP A 226 -14.90 -23.90 7.36
C ASP A 226 -15.72 -23.52 6.10
N GLY A 227 -15.07 -22.88 5.11
CA GLY A 227 -15.68 -22.48 3.83
C GLY A 227 -16.39 -21.12 3.86
N GLU A 228 -16.39 -20.41 4.99
CA GLU A 228 -16.85 -19.03 5.04
C GLU A 228 -15.94 -18.14 4.18
N ARG A 229 -16.53 -17.25 3.36
CA ARG A 229 -15.80 -16.44 2.39
C ARG A 229 -16.14 -14.95 2.51
N MET A 230 -15.10 -14.12 2.50
CA MET A 230 -15.18 -12.67 2.38
C MET A 230 -14.57 -12.23 1.05
N SER A 231 -15.25 -11.35 0.31
CA SER A 231 -14.82 -10.89 -1.02
C SER A 231 -14.71 -9.37 -1.06
N PHE A 232 -13.73 -8.87 -1.83
CA PHE A 232 -13.40 -7.46 -1.93
C PHE A 232 -13.41 -7.04 -3.39
N SER A 233 -13.97 -5.87 -3.66
CA SER A 233 -13.99 -5.26 -4.99
C SER A 233 -13.45 -3.84 -4.91
N TYR A 234 -12.75 -3.44 -5.98
CA TYR A 234 -12.06 -2.17 -6.05
C TYR A 234 -12.45 -1.46 -7.34
N ASN A 235 -12.51 -0.13 -7.28
CA ASN A 235 -12.78 0.72 -8.42
C ASN A 235 -11.74 1.86 -8.45
N THR A 236 -11.34 2.25 -9.64
CA THR A 236 -10.44 3.39 -9.89
C THR A 236 -11.19 4.68 -10.18
N ALA A 237 -12.51 4.62 -10.37
CA ALA A 237 -13.32 5.82 -10.44
C ALA A 237 -13.36 6.48 -9.07
N LEU A 238 -12.96 7.75 -9.00
CA LEU A 238 -13.31 8.61 -7.87
C LEU A 238 -14.83 8.49 -7.68
N PRO A 239 -15.35 8.27 -6.47
CA PRO A 239 -16.78 8.44 -6.24
C PRO A 239 -17.11 9.84 -6.75
N GLN A 240 -18.08 9.94 -7.66
CA GLN A 240 -18.58 11.23 -8.10
C GLN A 240 -19.08 11.92 -6.84
N GLU A 241 -18.30 12.86 -6.29
CA GLU A 241 -18.74 13.71 -5.20
C GLU A 241 -19.86 14.58 -5.75
N TYR A 242 -21.08 14.05 -5.69
CA TYR A 242 -22.26 14.88 -5.79
C TYR A 242 -22.27 15.69 -4.50
N HIS A 243 -21.83 16.93 -4.57
CA HIS A 243 -22.21 17.92 -3.58
C HIS A 243 -23.65 18.35 -3.92
N PRO A 244 -24.71 17.87 -3.24
CA PRO A 244 -25.94 18.64 -3.20
C PRO A 244 -25.60 19.91 -2.43
N GLY A 245 -25.09 20.91 -3.14
CA GLY A 245 -24.88 22.24 -2.60
C GLY A 245 -26.24 22.82 -2.25
N ASN A 246 -26.61 22.72 -0.97
CA ASN A 246 -27.49 23.64 -0.26
C ASN A 246 -27.00 23.63 1.19
N TYR A 247 -25.94 24.38 1.45
CA TYR A 247 -25.64 24.76 2.83
C TYR A 247 -26.72 25.74 3.27
N ASP A 248 -27.62 25.28 4.13
CA ASP A 248 -28.56 26.15 4.83
C ASP A 248 -27.76 27.05 5.77
N TYR A 249 -27.65 28.32 5.39
CA TYR A 249 -27.22 29.39 6.29
C TYR A 249 -28.31 29.58 7.35
N TYR A 250 -28.09 29.04 8.55
CA TYR A 250 -28.74 29.60 9.73
C TYR A 250 -27.93 30.81 10.19
N ALA A 251 -28.63 31.94 10.26
CA ALA A 251 -28.15 33.31 10.45
C ALA A 251 -27.31 33.55 11.71
#